data_AF-A0AAN1GVE8-F1
#
_entry.id   AF-A0AAN1GVE8-F1
#
_cell.length_a   1.000
_cell.length_b   1.000
_cell.length_c   1.000
_cell.angle_alpha   90.00
_cell.angle_beta   90.00
_cell.angle_gamma   90.00
#
_symmetry.space_group_name_H-M   'P 1'
#
loop_
_entity.id
_entity.type
_entity.pdbx_description
1 polymer ?
#
loop_
_entity_poly.entity_id
_entity_poly.type
_entity_poly.pdbx_seq_one_letter_code
_entity_poly.pdbx_strand_id
1 'polypeptide(L)'
;MTSTLELMAHPRLSFERQQDGRTEVRFDMRGFGSDIVCTYWPTEAANPNRDPWVYNLERINGEGGTYTHQTETGCKIAIIRHLIDAGLIGATEDNAHLDERNQVIADGLKETREAFTGKPRVGDFVIMPNGSFERCCNSTAHGMQTTEGGSFSLSRSGEGSFSGGLNRPQLWEYFKETGETKLGRFWFFSHNIVGAGRAVDVFLPCRVFKLEPFEMTETEARAHPKAQASAEFWGENHSDHLTVVHKLMKGAA
;
A
#
# COMPACT_ATOMS: atom_id res chain seq x y z
N MET A 1 -7.34 20.13 -2.31
CA MET A 1 -6.87 18.91 -1.64
C MET A 1 -7.39 18.98 -0.24
N THR A 2 -8.06 17.93 0.23
CA THR A 2 -8.50 17.87 1.62
C THR A 2 -7.26 17.51 2.45
N SER A 3 -7.01 18.14 3.58
CA SER A 3 -5.93 17.80 4.52
C SER A 3 -6.44 16.86 5.62
N THR A 4 -5.58 16.20 6.39
CA THR A 4 -6.08 15.38 7.52
C THR A 4 -6.70 16.22 8.63
N LEU A 5 -6.30 17.48 8.80
CA LEU A 5 -7.03 18.42 9.66
C LEU A 5 -8.45 18.66 9.13
N GLU A 6 -8.62 18.75 7.82
CA GLU A 6 -9.94 18.82 7.18
C GLU A 6 -10.71 17.49 7.24
N LEU A 7 -10.03 16.33 7.31
CA LEU A 7 -10.68 15.05 7.61
C LEU A 7 -11.15 14.95 9.06
N MET A 8 -10.41 15.51 10.02
CA MET A 8 -10.88 15.65 11.40
C MET A 8 -12.08 16.58 11.49
N ALA A 9 -12.21 17.53 10.57
CA ALA A 9 -13.37 18.39 10.41
C ALA A 9 -14.38 17.86 9.37
N HIS A 10 -14.31 16.58 9.00
CA HIS A 10 -15.19 16.01 7.99
C HIS A 10 -16.66 16.17 8.43
N PRO A 11 -17.58 16.61 7.56
CA PRO A 11 -18.94 17.01 7.97
C PRO A 11 -19.80 15.86 8.52
N ARG A 12 -19.37 14.61 8.32
CA ARG A 12 -20.01 13.41 8.86
C ARG A 12 -19.30 12.87 10.11
N LEU A 13 -18.23 13.49 10.56
CA LEU A 13 -17.42 13.04 11.68
C LEU A 13 -17.62 14.00 12.87
N SER A 14 -17.97 13.47 14.04
CA SER A 14 -18.11 14.26 15.26
C SER A 14 -17.32 13.64 16.41
N PHE A 15 -16.77 14.49 17.27
CA PHE A 15 -16.00 14.10 18.45
C PHE A 15 -16.74 14.59 19.70
N GLU A 16 -17.18 13.66 20.56
CA GLU A 16 -17.95 13.98 21.76
C GLU A 16 -17.30 13.37 23.00
N ARG A 17 -17.00 14.22 23.99
CA ARG A 17 -16.44 13.78 25.26
C ARG A 17 -17.55 13.25 26.15
N GLN A 18 -17.43 12.00 26.57
CA GLN A 18 -18.36 11.32 27.47
C GLN A 18 -18.01 11.57 28.94
N GLN A 19 -18.98 11.34 29.81
CA GLN A 19 -18.85 11.54 31.26
C GLN A 19 -17.79 10.61 31.90
N ASP A 20 -17.54 9.45 31.29
CA ASP A 20 -16.57 8.45 31.75
C ASP A 20 -15.11 8.78 31.37
N GLY A 21 -14.88 9.93 30.73
CA GLY A 21 -13.55 10.34 30.26
C GLY A 21 -13.11 9.67 28.96
N ARG A 22 -14.01 9.02 28.23
CA ARG A 22 -13.78 8.61 26.84
C ARG A 22 -14.26 9.69 25.88
N THR A 23 -13.69 9.70 24.69
CA THR A 23 -14.20 10.50 23.57
C THR A 23 -14.77 9.54 22.53
N GLU A 24 -16.04 9.70 22.20
CA GLU A 24 -16.68 9.02 21.07
C GLU A 24 -16.40 9.78 19.79
N VAL A 25 -16.05 9.02 18.75
CA VAL A 25 -15.87 9.50 17.39
C VAL A 25 -16.91 8.83 16.54
N ARG A 26 -17.92 9.60 16.14
CA ARG A 26 -19.08 9.11 15.39
C ARG A 26 -18.98 9.51 13.94
N PHE A 27 -19.19 8.55 13.05
CA PHE A 27 -19.35 8.78 11.62
C PHE A 27 -20.82 8.54 11.21
N ASP A 28 -21.51 9.61 10.85
CA ASP A 28 -22.92 9.60 10.43
C ASP A 28 -23.08 8.81 9.12
N MET A 29 -23.79 7.69 9.17
CA MET A 29 -24.03 6.83 8.00
C MET A 29 -25.18 7.32 7.10
N ARG A 30 -25.80 8.47 7.41
CA ARG A 30 -26.89 9.11 6.67
C ARG A 30 -28.07 8.18 6.37
N GLY A 31 -28.40 7.33 7.34
CA GLY A 31 -29.48 6.36 7.23
C GLY A 31 -29.13 5.06 6.49
N PHE A 32 -27.91 4.91 5.97
CA PHE A 32 -27.40 3.62 5.50
C PHE A 32 -26.89 2.77 6.67
N GLY A 33 -27.81 2.27 7.50
CA GLY A 33 -27.50 1.48 8.70
C GLY A 33 -27.26 2.35 9.94
N SER A 34 -26.65 1.74 10.97
CA SER A 34 -26.22 2.46 12.17
C SER A 34 -24.97 3.28 11.90
N ASP A 35 -24.84 4.42 12.58
CA ASP A 35 -23.58 5.18 12.60
C ASP A 35 -22.43 4.31 13.09
N ILE A 36 -21.23 4.59 12.59
CA ILE A 36 -20.01 3.98 13.10
C ILE A 36 -19.53 4.80 14.30
N VAL A 37 -19.23 4.13 15.41
CA VAL A 37 -18.78 4.72 16.68
C VAL A 37 -17.46 4.09 17.11
N CYS A 38 -16.39 4.84 16.96
CA CYS A 38 -15.08 4.53 17.54
C CYS A 38 -14.89 5.31 18.84
N THR A 39 -13.94 4.92 19.68
CA THR A 39 -13.65 5.63 20.95
C THR A 39 -12.16 5.77 21.21
N TYR A 40 -11.75 6.81 21.94
CA TYR A 40 -10.40 6.90 22.49
C TYR A 40 -10.38 7.57 23.86
N TRP A 41 -9.40 7.24 24.69
CA TRP A 41 -9.28 7.76 26.05
C TRP A 41 -7.84 7.73 26.57
N PRO A 42 -7.47 8.67 27.46
CA PRO A 42 -6.19 8.59 28.16
C PRO A 42 -6.24 7.46 29.18
N THR A 43 -5.11 6.80 29.39
CA THR A 43 -4.93 5.84 30.48
C THR A 43 -3.91 6.35 31.47
N GLU A 44 -4.14 6.13 32.76
CA GLU A 44 -3.11 6.32 33.77
C GLU A 44 -2.00 5.30 33.49
N ALA A 45 -0.89 5.76 32.92
CA ALA A 45 0.25 4.91 32.60
C ALA A 45 0.91 4.46 33.92
N ALA A 46 0.44 3.36 34.50
CA ALA A 46 1.10 2.70 35.62
C ALA A 46 2.52 2.19 35.26
N ASN A 47 2.83 2.14 33.96
CA ASN A 47 4.11 1.73 33.41
C ASN A 47 4.59 2.80 32.41
N PRO A 48 5.78 3.40 32.61
CA PRO A 48 6.34 4.40 31.69
C PRO A 48 6.63 3.87 30.28
N ASN A 49 6.64 2.55 30.08
CA ASN A 49 6.81 1.90 28.78
C ASN A 49 5.48 1.60 28.06
N ARG A 50 4.34 2.04 28.60
CA ARG A 50 3.03 1.84 27.96
C ARG A 50 2.55 3.15 27.34
N ASP A 51 2.04 3.05 26.13
CA ASP A 51 1.33 4.13 25.44
C ASP A 51 0.26 4.75 26.36
N PRO A 52 0.22 6.08 26.54
CA PRO A 52 -0.71 6.75 27.45
C PRO A 52 -2.13 6.90 26.89
N TRP A 53 -2.39 6.50 25.64
CA TRP A 53 -3.71 6.54 25.03
C TRP A 53 -4.15 5.16 24.53
N VAL A 54 -5.44 4.88 24.67
CA VAL A 54 -6.12 3.72 24.10
C VAL A 54 -7.18 4.20 23.12
N TYR A 55 -7.38 3.45 22.05
CA TYR A 55 -8.51 3.64 21.15
C TYR A 55 -9.15 2.31 20.78
N ASN A 56 -10.44 2.35 20.46
CA ASN A 56 -11.24 1.23 20.00
C ASN A 56 -11.90 1.59 18.67
N LEU A 57 -11.72 0.72 17.70
CA LEU A 57 -12.32 0.78 16.38
C LEU A 57 -13.53 -0.15 16.34
N GLU A 58 -14.68 0.38 15.91
CA GLU A 58 -15.82 -0.46 15.57
C GLU A 58 -15.43 -1.48 14.51
N ARG A 59 -16.08 -2.65 14.49
CA ARG A 59 -15.75 -3.67 13.49
C ARG A 59 -16.48 -3.38 12.18
N ILE A 60 -15.72 -3.05 11.13
CA ILE A 60 -16.23 -2.85 9.77
C ILE A 60 -15.59 -3.90 8.86
N ASN A 61 -16.42 -4.68 8.15
CA ASN A 61 -15.95 -5.75 7.26
C ASN A 61 -15.00 -6.76 7.95
N GLY A 62 -15.18 -6.98 9.26
CA GLY A 62 -14.36 -7.90 10.07
C GLY A 62 -13.14 -7.25 10.73
N GLU A 63 -12.70 -6.08 10.27
CA GLU A 63 -11.55 -5.34 10.79
C GLU A 63 -11.96 -4.38 11.92
N GLY A 64 -11.12 -4.25 12.96
CA GLY A 64 -11.39 -3.40 14.12
C GLY A 64 -10.90 -4.02 15.43
N GLY A 65 -11.07 -3.32 16.55
CA GLY A 65 -10.58 -3.77 17.85
C GLY A 65 -9.99 -2.67 18.72
N THR A 66 -9.33 -3.06 19.81
CA THR A 66 -8.73 -2.15 20.79
C THR A 66 -7.22 -2.10 20.63
N TYR A 67 -6.66 -0.90 20.64
CA TYR A 67 -5.25 -0.62 20.38
C TYR A 67 -4.76 0.53 21.27
N THR A 68 -3.46 0.84 21.22
CA THR A 68 -2.84 1.92 21.98
C THR A 68 -2.09 2.89 21.06
N HIS A 69 -1.89 4.12 21.54
CA HIS A 69 -1.10 5.12 20.84
C HIS A 69 -0.35 6.07 21.80
N GLN A 70 0.78 6.61 21.36
CA GLN A 70 1.61 7.53 22.16
C GLN A 70 0.95 8.90 22.39
N THR A 71 0.02 9.29 21.52
CA THR A 71 -0.61 10.63 21.49
C THR A 71 -2.09 10.55 21.19
N GLU A 72 -2.86 11.53 21.67
CA GLU A 72 -4.29 11.70 21.35
C GLU A 72 -4.51 11.84 19.84
N THR A 73 -3.72 12.68 19.19
CA THR A 73 -3.83 12.96 17.76
C THR A 73 -3.69 11.69 16.92
N GLY A 74 -2.78 10.78 17.30
CA GLY A 74 -2.64 9.53 16.57
C GLY A 74 -3.80 8.55 16.78
N CYS A 75 -4.51 8.61 17.92
CA CYS A 75 -5.77 7.88 18.06
C CYS A 75 -6.82 8.38 17.05
N LYS A 76 -6.94 9.71 16.90
CA LYS A 76 -7.86 10.32 15.92
C LYS A 76 -7.50 9.92 14.49
N ILE A 77 -6.21 9.96 14.15
CA ILE A 77 -5.71 9.54 12.83
C ILE A 77 -6.00 8.05 12.58
N ALA A 78 -5.80 7.17 13.56
CA ALA A 78 -6.08 5.74 13.42
C ALA A 78 -7.57 5.47 13.18
N ILE A 79 -8.46 6.21 13.83
CA ILE A 79 -9.91 6.13 13.60
C ILE A 79 -10.27 6.60 12.18
N ILE A 80 -9.74 7.74 11.74
CA ILE A 80 -9.99 8.25 10.39
C ILE A 80 -9.48 7.26 9.34
N ARG A 81 -8.30 6.68 9.55
CA ARG A 81 -7.73 5.64 8.69
C ARG A 81 -8.66 4.43 8.58
N HIS A 82 -9.22 3.97 9.69
CA HIS A 82 -10.17 2.87 9.69
C HIS A 82 -11.39 3.17 8.79
N LEU A 83 -11.89 4.41 8.81
CA LEU A 83 -12.98 4.86 7.94
C LEU A 83 -12.54 4.97 6.46
N ILE A 84 -11.31 5.38 6.19
CA ILE A 84 -10.74 5.41 4.82
C ILE A 84 -10.62 3.98 4.27
N ASP A 85 -10.07 3.06 5.06
CA ASP A 85 -9.88 1.66 4.66
C ASP A 85 -11.21 0.93 4.45
N ALA A 86 -12.25 1.36 5.17
CA ALA A 86 -13.64 0.94 4.95
C ALA A 86 -14.32 1.61 3.73
N GLY A 87 -13.65 2.56 3.06
CA GLY A 87 -14.20 3.31 1.91
C GLY A 87 -15.27 4.35 2.29
N LEU A 88 -15.38 4.71 3.57
CA LEU A 88 -16.38 5.65 4.08
C LEU A 88 -15.95 7.11 3.93
N ILE A 89 -14.64 7.37 3.97
CA ILE A 89 -14.03 8.68 3.74
C ILE A 89 -12.94 8.54 2.67
N GLY A 90 -12.80 9.54 1.79
CA GLY A 90 -11.68 9.60 0.84
C GLY A 90 -10.37 9.91 1.54
N ALA A 91 -9.27 9.29 1.09
CA ALA A 91 -7.94 9.62 1.59
C ALA A 91 -7.47 10.97 1.05
N THR A 92 -6.71 11.70 1.88
CA THR A 92 -6.09 12.97 1.51
C THR A 92 -4.71 12.73 0.92
N GLU A 93 -4.52 13.07 -0.34
CA GLU A 93 -3.26 12.81 -1.06
C GLU A 93 -2.17 13.86 -0.82
N ASP A 94 -2.43 14.86 0.03
CA ASP A 94 -1.53 16.00 0.28
C ASP A 94 -0.53 15.79 1.44
N ASN A 95 -0.63 14.67 2.15
CA ASN A 95 0.19 14.32 3.31
C ASN A 95 0.13 15.33 4.48
N ALA A 96 -0.89 16.18 4.56
CA ALA A 96 -0.95 17.22 5.59
C ALA A 96 -1.17 16.70 7.03
N HIS A 97 -1.38 15.39 7.25
CA HIS A 97 -1.34 14.77 8.58
C HIS A 97 0.06 14.60 9.15
N LEU A 98 1.10 14.60 8.31
CA LEU A 98 2.43 14.28 8.79
C LEU A 98 2.90 15.37 9.75
N ASP A 99 3.35 14.96 10.93
CA ASP A 99 4.16 15.85 11.77
C ASP A 99 5.52 16.12 11.11
N GLU A 100 6.25 17.12 11.60
CA GLU A 100 7.53 17.56 11.05
C GLU A 100 8.53 16.40 10.85
N ARG A 101 8.61 15.46 11.80
CA ARG A 101 9.55 14.34 11.71
C ARG A 101 9.13 13.34 10.64
N ASN A 102 7.84 13.04 10.55
CA ASN A 102 7.30 12.16 9.52
C ASN A 102 7.36 12.81 8.14
N GLN A 103 7.22 14.14 8.04
CA GLN A 103 7.39 14.88 6.80
C GLN A 103 8.83 14.75 6.26
N VAL A 104 9.84 14.93 7.11
CA VAL A 104 11.25 14.73 6.73
C VAL A 104 11.50 13.30 6.23
N ILE A 105 10.87 12.30 6.86
CA ILE A 105 10.96 10.90 6.40
C ILE A 105 10.30 10.74 5.03
N ALA A 106 9.10 11.29 4.83
CA ALA A 106 8.37 11.23 3.56
C ALA A 106 9.17 11.87 2.42
N ASP A 107 9.78 13.04 2.66
CA ASP A 107 10.61 13.74 1.69
C ASP A 107 11.85 12.92 1.32
N GLY A 108 12.56 12.36 2.30
CA GLY A 108 13.72 11.49 2.04
C GLY A 108 13.34 10.19 1.31
N LEU A 109 12.18 9.60 1.60
CA LEU A 109 11.67 8.44 0.87
C LEU A 109 11.31 8.80 -0.57
N LYS A 110 10.73 9.98 -0.82
CA LYS A 110 10.46 10.47 -2.18
C LYS A 110 11.75 10.55 -2.99
N GLU A 111 12.78 11.21 -2.46
CA GLU A 111 14.08 11.37 -3.13
C GLU A 111 14.74 10.02 -3.41
N THR A 112 14.80 9.15 -2.39
CA THR A 112 15.40 7.82 -2.53
C THR A 112 14.65 6.99 -3.56
N ARG A 113 13.32 7.08 -3.59
CA ARG A 113 12.52 6.42 -4.61
C ARG A 113 12.87 6.93 -6.00
N GLU A 114 12.84 8.24 -6.22
CA GLU A 114 13.13 8.88 -7.51
C GLU A 114 14.51 8.50 -8.08
N ALA A 115 15.48 8.15 -7.23
CA ALA A 115 16.79 7.65 -7.66
C ALA A 115 16.76 6.27 -8.35
N PHE A 116 15.76 5.43 -8.10
CA PHE A 116 15.63 4.13 -8.76
C PHE A 116 15.07 4.29 -10.18
N THR A 117 15.90 3.99 -11.18
CA THR A 117 15.58 4.13 -12.61
C THR A 117 15.46 2.77 -13.32
N GLY A 118 14.94 2.78 -14.55
CA GLY A 118 14.77 1.57 -15.36
C GLY A 118 13.49 0.82 -15.02
N LYS A 119 13.61 -0.38 -14.44
CA LYS A 119 12.48 -1.30 -14.21
C LYS A 119 11.41 -0.70 -13.26
N PRO A 120 10.14 -1.12 -13.39
CA PRO A 120 9.10 -0.78 -12.40
C PRO A 120 9.51 -1.19 -10.99
N ARG A 121 9.17 -0.37 -10.00
CA ARG A 121 9.40 -0.63 -8.57
C ARG A 121 8.11 -1.12 -7.92
N VAL A 122 8.23 -1.78 -6.78
CA VAL A 122 7.06 -2.03 -5.92
C VAL A 122 6.38 -0.70 -5.58
N GLY A 123 5.07 -0.66 -5.83
CA GLY A 123 4.19 0.49 -5.69
C GLY A 123 3.98 1.31 -6.96
N ASP A 124 4.78 1.15 -8.02
CA ASP A 124 4.52 1.80 -9.32
C ASP A 124 3.22 1.27 -9.94
N PHE A 125 2.58 2.07 -10.80
CA PHE A 125 1.32 1.70 -11.46
C PHE A 125 1.59 1.06 -12.81
N VAL A 126 0.68 0.18 -13.23
CA VAL A 126 0.68 -0.36 -14.58
C VAL A 126 -0.73 -0.35 -15.17
N ILE A 127 -0.80 0.10 -16.43
CA ILE A 127 -2.00 0.00 -17.27
C ILE A 127 -1.96 -1.37 -17.94
N MET A 128 -2.91 -2.22 -17.60
CA MET A 128 -3.07 -3.56 -18.16
C MET A 128 -3.59 -3.50 -19.60
N PRO A 129 -3.46 -4.57 -20.41
CA PRO A 129 -3.92 -4.57 -21.81
C PRO A 129 -5.42 -4.30 -21.99
N ASN A 130 -6.24 -4.66 -21.00
CA ASN A 130 -7.68 -4.37 -20.96
C ASN A 130 -8.01 -2.94 -20.48
N GLY A 131 -7.01 -2.12 -20.18
CA GLY A 131 -7.14 -0.76 -19.65
C GLY A 131 -7.32 -0.65 -18.14
N SER A 132 -7.37 -1.76 -17.39
CA SER A 132 -7.40 -1.68 -15.92
C SER A 132 -6.07 -1.14 -15.37
N PHE A 133 -6.14 -0.52 -14.19
CA PHE A 133 -4.97 -0.09 -13.44
C PHE A 133 -4.66 -1.09 -12.35
N GLU A 134 -3.41 -1.55 -12.29
CA GLU A 134 -2.89 -2.36 -11.20
C GLU A 134 -1.64 -1.71 -10.60
N ARG A 135 -1.20 -2.20 -9.44
CA ARG A 135 0.07 -1.79 -8.83
C ARG A 135 1.09 -2.91 -8.85
N CYS A 136 2.33 -2.56 -9.18
CA CYS A 136 3.49 -3.45 -9.08
C CYS A 136 3.71 -3.83 -7.61
N CYS A 137 3.72 -5.11 -7.27
CA CYS A 137 3.64 -5.57 -5.88
C CYS A 137 4.76 -6.53 -5.45
N ASN A 138 5.36 -7.28 -6.37
CA ASN A 138 6.49 -8.13 -6.06
C ASN A 138 7.44 -8.30 -7.26
N SER A 139 8.70 -7.90 -7.06
CA SER A 139 9.74 -8.05 -8.07
C SER A 139 10.29 -9.48 -8.06
N THR A 140 10.45 -10.07 -9.22
CA THR A 140 11.05 -11.41 -9.40
C THR A 140 12.29 -11.30 -10.28
N ALA A 141 13.04 -12.39 -10.46
CA ALA A 141 14.21 -12.39 -11.34
C ALA A 141 13.87 -11.96 -12.78
N HIS A 142 12.71 -12.37 -13.30
CA HIS A 142 12.34 -12.20 -14.72
C HIS A 142 11.14 -11.30 -14.97
N GLY A 143 10.50 -10.78 -13.92
CA GLY A 143 9.32 -9.96 -14.09
C GLY A 143 8.79 -9.32 -12.82
N MET A 144 7.63 -8.70 -12.94
CA MET A 144 6.91 -8.04 -11.84
C MET A 144 5.53 -8.65 -11.70
N GLN A 145 5.17 -9.03 -10.46
CA GLN A 145 3.80 -9.33 -10.11
C GLN A 145 3.03 -8.04 -9.83
N THR A 146 1.76 -8.06 -10.16
CA THR A 146 0.85 -6.93 -10.00
C THR A 146 -0.30 -7.28 -9.05
N THR A 147 -1.09 -6.30 -8.67
CA THR A 147 -2.25 -6.49 -7.79
C THR A 147 -3.28 -5.41 -8.00
N GLU A 148 -4.55 -5.74 -7.79
CA GLU A 148 -5.67 -4.80 -7.80
C GLU A 148 -5.83 -4.07 -6.46
N GLY A 149 -5.21 -4.58 -5.38
CA GLY A 149 -5.32 -3.97 -4.05
C GLY A 149 -4.49 -4.64 -2.98
N GLY A 150 -4.31 -3.94 -1.86
CA GLY A 150 -3.56 -4.41 -0.70
C GLY A 150 -2.74 -3.29 -0.07
N SER A 151 -1.84 -3.69 0.83
CA SER A 151 -1.06 -2.75 1.64
C SER A 151 0.37 -2.66 1.14
N PHE A 152 0.84 -1.43 0.91
CA PHE A 152 2.22 -1.14 0.51
C PHE A 152 2.94 -0.40 1.63
N SER A 153 4.07 -0.92 2.07
CA SER A 153 4.94 -0.24 3.03
C SER A 153 6.27 0.16 2.40
N LEU A 154 6.91 1.17 2.96
CA LEU A 154 8.26 1.59 2.57
C LEU A 154 9.25 1.32 3.69
N SER A 155 10.38 0.73 3.33
CA SER A 155 11.56 0.68 4.18
C SER A 155 12.30 2.02 4.16
N ARG A 156 13.29 2.19 5.05
CA ARG A 156 14.16 3.37 5.06
C ARG A 156 15.02 3.50 3.79
N SER A 157 15.20 2.43 3.01
CA SER A 157 15.91 2.45 1.72
C SER A 157 15.01 2.88 0.55
N GLY A 158 13.74 3.24 0.80
CA GLY A 158 12.77 3.58 -0.25
C GLY A 158 12.21 2.36 -0.99
N GLU A 159 12.68 1.15 -0.67
CA GLU A 159 12.17 -0.09 -1.20
C GLU A 159 10.75 -0.36 -0.67
N GLY A 160 9.88 -0.81 -1.58
CA GLY A 160 8.50 -1.14 -1.26
C GLY A 160 8.35 -2.61 -0.85
N SER A 161 7.54 -2.85 0.17
CA SER A 161 7.02 -4.19 0.50
C SER A 161 5.51 -4.20 0.34
N PHE A 162 4.96 -5.37 0.02
CA PHE A 162 3.53 -5.55 -0.23
C PHE A 162 2.96 -6.71 0.59
N SER A 163 1.74 -6.52 1.08
CA SER A 163 0.92 -7.58 1.67
C SER A 163 -0.46 -7.59 1.03
N GLY A 164 -0.84 -8.73 0.45
CA GLY A 164 -2.10 -8.93 -0.25
C GLY A 164 -2.04 -10.05 -1.28
N GLY A 165 -3.05 -10.11 -2.16
CA GLY A 165 -3.12 -11.07 -3.26
C GLY A 165 -2.15 -10.70 -4.39
N LEU A 166 -1.49 -11.71 -4.96
CA LEU A 166 -0.51 -11.55 -6.03
C LEU A 166 -1.07 -12.07 -7.36
N ASN A 167 -1.11 -11.22 -8.38
CA ASN A 167 -1.37 -11.66 -9.75
C ASN A 167 -0.14 -12.37 -10.34
N ARG A 168 -0.34 -13.01 -11.49
CA ARG A 168 0.74 -13.70 -12.20
C ARG A 168 1.83 -12.70 -12.62
N PRO A 169 3.12 -13.07 -12.52
CA PRO A 169 4.20 -12.18 -12.91
C PRO A 169 4.18 -11.93 -14.42
N GLN A 170 4.41 -10.68 -14.80
CA GLN A 170 4.57 -10.22 -16.17
C GLN A 170 6.06 -9.98 -16.44
N LEU A 171 6.54 -10.34 -17.62
CA LEU A 171 7.95 -10.21 -18.00
C LEU A 171 8.41 -8.75 -18.02
N TRP A 172 9.67 -8.49 -17.66
CA TRP A 172 10.23 -7.13 -17.60
C TRP A 172 10.12 -6.37 -18.91
N GLU A 173 10.30 -7.08 -20.02
CA GLU A 173 10.31 -6.56 -21.39
C GLU A 173 9.00 -5.89 -21.78
N TYR A 174 7.91 -6.19 -21.07
CA TYR A 174 6.55 -5.77 -21.42
C TYR A 174 6.14 -4.48 -20.76
N PHE A 175 6.87 -4.06 -19.74
CA PHE A 175 6.64 -2.79 -19.07
C PHE A 175 7.25 -1.67 -19.89
N LYS A 176 6.40 -0.83 -20.49
CA LYS A 176 6.83 0.42 -21.13
C LYS A 176 6.51 1.59 -20.22
N GLU A 177 7.52 2.40 -19.94
CA GLU A 177 7.34 3.62 -19.17
C GLU A 177 6.54 4.64 -19.99
N THR A 178 5.54 5.26 -19.39
CA THR A 178 4.68 6.24 -20.07
C THR A 178 5.18 7.67 -19.90
N GLY A 179 6.08 7.91 -18.95
CA GLY A 179 6.47 9.25 -18.49
C GLY A 179 5.47 9.90 -17.53
N GLU A 180 4.29 9.30 -17.33
CA GLU A 180 3.30 9.80 -16.37
C GLU A 180 3.64 9.38 -14.93
N THR A 181 3.18 10.19 -13.98
CA THR A 181 3.23 9.87 -12.55
C THR A 181 1.86 10.01 -11.91
N LYS A 182 1.60 9.18 -10.90
CA LYS A 182 0.38 9.21 -10.07
C LYS A 182 0.76 9.06 -8.60
N LEU A 183 -0.01 9.64 -7.70
CA LEU A 183 0.20 9.46 -6.27
C LEU A 183 -0.22 8.04 -5.87
N GLY A 184 0.72 7.29 -5.28
CA GLY A 184 0.47 5.98 -4.72
C GLY A 184 0.49 6.05 -3.20
N ARG A 185 -0.51 5.45 -2.56
CA ARG A 185 -0.54 5.29 -1.09
C ARG A 185 0.49 4.26 -0.66
N PHE A 186 1.28 4.61 0.35
CA PHE A 186 2.17 3.74 1.11
C PHE A 186 1.95 3.98 2.59
N TRP A 187 2.59 3.19 3.43
CA TRP A 187 2.82 3.56 4.83
C TRP A 187 4.26 3.29 5.26
N PHE A 188 4.72 3.98 6.29
CA PHE A 188 5.98 3.71 6.99
C PHE A 188 5.77 3.82 8.50
N PHE A 189 6.77 3.44 9.29
CA PHE A 189 6.67 3.54 10.75
C PHE A 189 6.94 4.96 11.24
N SER A 190 6.02 5.53 12.03
CA SER A 190 6.12 6.88 12.59
C SER A 190 7.46 7.08 13.30
N HIS A 191 8.14 8.16 12.93
CA HIS A 191 9.46 8.55 13.44
C HIS A 191 10.50 7.44 13.29
N ASN A 192 10.33 6.56 12.29
CA ASN A 192 11.19 5.40 12.05
C ASN A 192 11.23 4.37 13.20
N ILE A 193 10.21 4.35 14.07
CA ILE A 193 10.12 3.41 15.21
C ILE A 193 9.11 2.31 14.88
N VAL A 194 9.59 1.08 14.73
CA VAL A 194 8.78 -0.11 14.47
C VAL A 194 7.85 -0.41 15.64
N GLY A 195 6.58 -0.71 15.36
CA GLY A 195 5.62 -1.12 16.37
C GLY A 195 4.18 -1.16 15.85
N ALA A 196 3.35 -1.97 16.49
CA ALA A 196 1.91 -2.00 16.21
C ALA A 196 1.30 -0.61 16.43
N GLY A 197 0.36 -0.22 15.57
CA GLY A 197 -0.30 1.09 15.65
C GLY A 197 0.57 2.28 15.26
N ARG A 198 1.81 2.08 14.82
CA ARG A 198 2.74 3.16 14.42
C ARG A 198 2.80 3.40 12.92
N ALA A 199 1.94 2.77 12.12
CA ALA A 199 1.94 2.95 10.68
C ALA A 199 1.35 4.33 10.31
N VAL A 200 2.10 5.10 9.52
CA VAL A 200 1.71 6.39 9.00
C VAL A 200 1.61 6.29 7.49
N ASP A 201 0.44 6.59 6.94
CA ASP A 201 0.22 6.60 5.50
C ASP A 201 0.95 7.78 4.86
N VAL A 202 1.35 7.63 3.60
CA VAL A 202 1.95 8.68 2.79
C VAL A 202 1.62 8.45 1.32
N PHE A 203 1.38 9.53 0.60
CA PHE A 203 1.18 9.54 -0.84
C PHE A 203 2.45 10.03 -1.51
N LEU A 204 3.09 9.15 -2.28
CA LEU A 204 4.32 9.46 -3.00
C LEU A 204 4.12 9.27 -4.51
N PRO A 205 4.81 10.08 -5.34
CA PRO A 205 4.75 9.92 -6.79
C PRO A 205 5.26 8.53 -7.20
N CYS A 206 4.43 7.84 -7.98
CA CYS A 206 4.67 6.54 -8.55
C CYS A 206 4.65 6.67 -10.07
N ARG A 207 5.58 6.00 -10.73
CA ARG A 207 5.64 6.00 -12.19
C ARG A 207 4.51 5.15 -12.74
N VAL A 208 4.00 5.52 -13.90
CA VAL A 208 3.00 4.75 -14.62
C VAL A 208 3.67 4.04 -15.78
N PHE A 209 3.52 2.72 -15.79
CA PHE A 209 3.91 1.86 -16.90
C PHE A 209 2.67 1.40 -17.66
N LYS A 210 2.87 0.91 -18.87
CA LYS A 210 1.87 0.21 -19.65
C LYS A 210 2.40 -1.17 -20.01
N LEU A 211 1.54 -2.18 -19.87
CA LEU A 211 1.78 -3.52 -20.41
C LEU A 211 1.34 -3.55 -21.86
N GLU A 212 2.31 -3.69 -22.76
CA GLU A 212 2.03 -3.91 -24.18
C GLU A 212 1.79 -5.40 -24.45
N PRO A 213 0.89 -5.76 -25.37
CA PRO A 213 0.81 -7.12 -25.89
C PRO A 213 2.15 -7.46 -26.55
N PHE A 214 2.77 -8.53 -26.09
CA PHE A 214 4.02 -9.01 -26.66
C PHE A 214 3.82 -10.42 -27.18
N GLU A 215 4.46 -10.70 -28.31
CA GLU A 215 4.55 -12.04 -28.87
C GLU A 215 6.04 -12.41 -28.93
N MET A 216 6.41 -13.50 -28.27
CA MET A 216 7.75 -14.07 -28.37
C MET A 216 7.67 -15.25 -29.34
N THR A 217 8.54 -15.29 -30.34
CA THR A 217 8.71 -16.51 -31.14
C THR A 217 9.27 -17.63 -30.27
N GLU A 218 9.07 -18.90 -30.67
CA GLU A 218 9.64 -20.03 -29.91
C GLU A 218 11.16 -19.93 -29.81
N THR A 219 11.82 -19.48 -30.88
CA THR A 219 13.27 -19.26 -30.93
C THR A 219 13.72 -18.25 -29.86
N GLU A 220 13.04 -17.11 -29.77
CA GLU A 220 13.33 -16.09 -28.74
C GLU A 220 13.03 -16.62 -27.33
N ALA A 221 11.93 -17.38 -27.17
CA ALA A 221 11.55 -17.98 -25.89
C ALA A 221 12.58 -18.99 -25.40
N ARG A 222 13.15 -19.81 -26.28
CA ARG A 222 14.25 -20.74 -25.94
C ARG A 222 15.55 -20.02 -25.62
N ALA A 223 15.80 -18.86 -26.26
CA ALA A 223 16.96 -18.03 -25.98
C ALA A 223 16.84 -17.23 -24.66
N HIS A 224 15.64 -17.13 -24.08
CA HIS A 224 15.42 -16.39 -22.85
C HIS A 224 16.12 -17.07 -21.65
N PRO A 225 16.78 -16.32 -20.73
CA PRO A 225 17.53 -16.89 -19.61
C PRO A 225 16.74 -17.87 -18.73
N LYS A 226 15.43 -17.61 -18.56
CA LYS A 226 14.53 -18.51 -17.82
C LYS A 226 14.37 -19.89 -18.49
N ALA A 227 14.29 -19.93 -19.83
CA ALA A 227 14.18 -21.20 -20.56
C ALA A 227 15.52 -21.95 -20.50
N GLN A 228 16.64 -21.25 -20.68
CA GLN A 228 17.99 -21.82 -20.57
C GLN A 228 18.21 -22.47 -19.20
N ALA A 229 17.92 -21.77 -18.11
CA ALA A 229 18.03 -22.33 -16.76
C ALA A 229 17.10 -23.55 -16.54
N SER A 230 15.90 -23.53 -17.13
CA SER A 230 14.98 -24.67 -17.09
C SER A 230 15.49 -25.86 -17.90
N ALA A 231 16.12 -25.63 -19.04
CA ALA A 231 16.72 -26.68 -19.88
C ALA A 231 17.95 -27.30 -19.19
N GLU A 232 18.77 -26.50 -18.51
CA GLU A 232 19.90 -26.98 -17.71
C GLU A 232 19.44 -27.89 -16.55
N PHE A 233 18.34 -27.55 -15.89
CA PHE A 233 17.83 -28.30 -14.75
C PHE A 233 17.04 -29.55 -15.15
N TRP A 234 16.09 -29.42 -16.09
CA TRP A 234 15.16 -30.49 -16.47
C TRP A 234 15.58 -31.27 -17.73
N GLY A 235 16.47 -30.70 -18.55
CA GLY A 235 16.83 -31.19 -19.88
C GLY A 235 16.10 -30.46 -21.01
N GLU A 236 16.80 -30.24 -22.12
CA GLU A 236 16.23 -29.70 -23.36
C GLU A 236 15.04 -30.58 -23.80
N ASN A 237 13.95 -29.92 -24.23
CA ASN A 237 12.68 -30.56 -24.61
C ASN A 237 11.99 -31.43 -23.53
N HIS A 238 12.41 -31.38 -22.27
CA HIS A 238 11.62 -31.93 -21.17
C HIS A 238 10.25 -31.22 -21.06
N SER A 239 9.22 -31.92 -20.59
CA SER A 239 7.85 -31.37 -20.52
C SER A 239 7.76 -30.06 -19.73
N ASP A 240 8.51 -29.93 -18.63
CA ASP A 240 8.60 -28.69 -17.84
C ASP A 240 9.32 -27.57 -18.60
N HIS A 241 10.40 -27.87 -19.32
CA HIS A 241 11.09 -26.89 -20.16
C HIS A 241 10.17 -26.38 -21.29
N LEU A 242 9.47 -27.27 -21.98
CA LEU A 242 8.50 -26.89 -23.01
C LEU A 242 7.35 -26.05 -22.43
N THR A 243 6.93 -26.35 -21.20
CA THR A 243 5.94 -25.54 -20.47
C THR A 243 6.46 -24.13 -20.20
N VAL A 244 7.74 -23.97 -19.83
CA VAL A 244 8.37 -22.65 -19.65
C VAL A 244 8.43 -21.89 -20.98
N VAL A 245 8.89 -22.53 -22.06
CA VAL A 245 8.95 -21.93 -23.40
C VAL A 245 7.57 -21.44 -23.84
N HIS A 246 6.53 -22.28 -23.71
CA HIS A 246 5.16 -21.89 -24.07
C HIS A 246 4.61 -20.73 -23.22
N LYS A 247 4.96 -20.68 -21.94
CA LYS A 247 4.59 -19.55 -21.06
C LYS A 247 5.26 -18.25 -21.52
N LEU A 248 6.54 -18.30 -21.86
CA LEU A 248 7.29 -17.14 -22.37
C LEU A 248 6.73 -16.65 -23.70
N MET A 249 6.34 -17.55 -24.61
CA MET A 249 5.66 -17.20 -25.87
C MET A 249 4.34 -16.47 -25.66
N LYS A 250 3.64 -16.78 -24.56
CA LYS A 250 2.41 -16.10 -24.13
C LYS A 250 2.65 -14.96 -23.15
N GLY A 251 3.91 -14.70 -22.83
CA GLY A 251 4.30 -13.60 -21.99
C GLY A 251 4.03 -13.70 -20.50
N ALA A 252 3.88 -14.93 -20.03
CA ALA A 252 3.88 -15.23 -18.61
C ALA A 252 5.32 -15.48 -18.13
N ALA A 253 5.70 -14.79 -17.05
CA ALA A 253 7.01 -14.90 -16.43
C ALA A 253 7.15 -16.06 -15.45
#